data_AF-A0A2V9J0P4-F1
#
_entry.id   AF-A0A2V9J0P4-F1
#
_cell.length_a   1.000
_cell.length_b   1.000
_cell.length_c   1.000
_cell.angle_alpha   90.00
_cell.angle_beta   90.00
_cell.angle_gamma   90.00
#
_symmetry.space_group_name_H-M   'P 1'
#
loop_
_entity.id
_entity.type
_entity.pdbx_description
1 polymer ?
#
loop_
_entity_poly.entity_id
_entity_poly.type
_entity_poly.pdbx_seq_one_letter_code
_entity_poly.pdbx_strand_id
1 'polypeptide(L)'
;MAPENLADLWLSSGSNHFWFPNQAHPQSAWETEIDQLTSRLMRSLDPAARKKAFFEIQEIWAREMPAIPTIAPNVLVAWKTKVGNVRPAILAPHLYWNAEELTVRGR
;
A
#
# COMPACT_ATOMS: atom_id res chain seq x y z
N MET A 1 0.49 5.09 -2.55
CA MET A 1 -0.78 4.46 -2.18
C MET A 1 -1.21 5.09 -0.87
N ALA A 2 -2.48 5.48 -0.72
CA ALA A 2 -2.94 6.03 0.54
C ALA A 2 -3.04 4.90 1.59
N PRO A 3 -2.69 5.14 2.87
CA PRO A 3 -2.62 4.11 3.90
C PRO A 3 -3.90 3.27 4.04
N GLU A 4 -5.06 3.85 3.80
CA GLU A 4 -6.37 3.20 3.85
C GLU A 4 -6.52 2.05 2.83
N ASN A 5 -5.84 2.16 1.69
CA ASN A 5 -5.89 1.13 0.66
C ASN A 5 -5.06 -0.12 1.02
N LEU A 6 -4.34 -0.08 2.15
CA LEU A 6 -3.53 -1.19 2.67
C LEU A 6 -4.20 -1.90 3.84
N ALA A 7 -5.47 -1.63 4.17
CA ALA A 7 -6.12 -2.23 5.33
C ALA A 7 -6.09 -3.78 5.34
N ASP A 8 -6.25 -4.42 4.17
CA ASP A 8 -6.18 -5.88 4.04
C ASP A 8 -4.78 -6.46 4.32
N LEU A 9 -3.72 -5.63 4.26
CA LEU A 9 -2.37 -5.99 4.65
C LEU A 9 -2.20 -5.97 6.18
N TRP A 10 -2.82 -5.00 6.85
CA TRP A 10 -2.59 -4.72 8.28
C TRP A 10 -3.55 -5.44 9.21
N LEU A 11 -4.79 -5.67 8.79
CA LEU A 11 -5.77 -6.40 9.59
C LEU A 11 -5.39 -7.87 9.69
N SER A 12 -5.41 -8.42 10.90
CA SER A 12 -5.13 -9.85 11.17
C SER A 12 -6.07 -10.78 10.38
N SER A 13 -7.31 -10.34 10.15
CA SER A 13 -8.31 -11.05 9.34
C SER A 13 -8.13 -10.89 7.83
N GLY A 14 -7.15 -10.09 7.40
CA GLY A 14 -6.92 -9.77 6.00
C GLY A 14 -6.42 -10.96 5.20
N SER A 15 -6.86 -11.03 3.94
CA SER A 15 -6.44 -12.12 3.03
C SER A 15 -5.00 -11.94 2.55
N ASN A 16 -4.55 -10.68 2.42
CA ASN A 16 -3.17 -10.31 2.12
C ASN A 16 -2.36 -9.98 3.38
N HIS A 17 -2.85 -10.31 4.58
CA HIS A 17 -2.09 -10.12 5.81
C HIS A 17 -0.82 -10.97 5.75
N PHE A 18 0.31 -10.31 5.49
CA PHE A 18 1.44 -11.01 4.90
C PHE A 18 2.19 -11.91 5.90
N TRP A 19 1.92 -11.78 7.19
CA TRP A 19 2.34 -12.71 8.23
C TRP A 19 1.09 -13.42 8.77
N PHE A 20 1.00 -14.75 8.64
CA PHE A 20 -0.16 -15.55 9.08
C PHE A 20 -1.53 -15.04 8.58
N PRO A 21 -1.85 -15.17 7.28
CA PRO A 21 -3.07 -14.63 6.69
C PRO A 21 -4.36 -15.26 7.21
N ASN A 22 -5.47 -14.52 7.14
CA ASN A 22 -6.83 -14.98 7.49
C ASN A 22 -6.98 -15.43 8.96
N GLN A 23 -6.37 -14.73 9.92
CA GLN A 23 -6.58 -15.06 11.32
C GLN A 23 -8.03 -14.78 11.73
N ALA A 24 -8.67 -15.72 12.44
CA ALA A 24 -10.02 -15.50 12.98
C ALA A 24 -10.05 -14.41 14.07
N HIS A 25 -8.91 -14.20 14.73
CA HIS A 25 -8.65 -13.17 15.73
C HIS A 25 -7.13 -12.95 15.81
N PRO A 26 -6.67 -11.74 16.18
CA PRO A 26 -5.25 -11.46 16.35
C PRO A 26 -4.61 -12.46 17.32
N GLN A 27 -3.47 -13.03 16.95
CA GLN A 27 -2.78 -14.06 17.75
C GLN A 27 -1.85 -13.46 18.83
N SER A 28 -1.63 -12.16 18.80
CA SER A 28 -0.77 -11.42 19.72
C SER A 28 -1.37 -10.09 20.15
N ALA A 29 -0.81 -9.53 21.24
CA ALA A 29 -1.22 -8.22 21.75
C ALA A 29 -0.91 -7.08 20.76
N TRP A 30 0.21 -7.17 20.05
CA TRP A 30 0.61 -6.15 19.08
C TRP A 30 -0.22 -6.21 17.79
N GLU A 31 -0.65 -7.40 17.35
CA GLU A 31 -1.63 -7.53 16.26
C GLU A 31 -2.98 -6.91 16.64
N THR A 32 -3.41 -7.09 17.89
CA THR A 32 -4.63 -6.44 18.41
C THR A 32 -4.51 -4.91 18.34
N GLU A 33 -3.34 -4.36 18.66
CA GLU A 33 -3.08 -2.92 18.59
C GLU A 33 -3.09 -2.40 17.14
N ILE A 34 -2.46 -3.13 16.20
CA ILE A 34 -2.48 -2.81 14.77
C ILE A 34 -3.90 -2.87 14.22
N ASP A 35 -4.70 -3.88 14.57
CA ASP A 35 -6.11 -4.00 14.15
C ASP A 35 -6.93 -2.77 14.59
N GLN A 36 -6.75 -2.35 15.85
CA GLN A 36 -7.43 -1.16 16.39
C GLN A 36 -6.99 0.13 15.70
N LEU A 37 -5.68 0.30 15.47
CA LEU A 37 -5.12 1.44 14.73
C LEU A 37 -5.63 1.50 13.30
N THR A 38 -5.66 0.35 12.62
CA THR A 38 -6.17 0.23 11.25
C THR A 38 -7.66 0.58 11.21
N SER A 39 -8.46 0.12 12.18
CA SER A 39 -9.87 0.52 12.28
C SER A 39 -10.03 2.03 12.51
N ARG A 40 -9.16 2.67 13.31
CA ARG A 40 -9.18 4.15 13.50
C ARG A 40 -8.81 4.89 12.22
N LEU A 41 -7.76 4.43 11.54
CA LEU A 41 -7.31 4.97 10.26
C LEU A 41 -8.43 4.95 9.22
N MET A 42 -9.13 3.81 9.09
CA MET A 42 -10.22 3.65 8.11
C MET A 42 -11.46 4.51 8.39
N ARG A 43 -11.71 4.86 9.66
CA ARG A 43 -12.90 5.63 10.07
C ARG A 43 -12.66 7.13 10.14
N SER A 44 -11.40 7.59 10.09
CA SER A 44 -11.07 9.00 10.22
C SER A 44 -11.16 9.74 8.89
N LEU A 45 -11.79 10.91 8.89
CA LEU A 45 -11.76 11.87 7.78
C LEU A 45 -10.60 12.87 7.88
N ASP A 46 -9.99 13.00 9.06
CA ASP A 46 -8.84 13.89 9.28
C ASP A 46 -7.55 13.24 8.74
N PRO A 47 -6.87 13.84 7.73
CA PRO A 47 -5.60 13.34 7.22
C PRO A 47 -4.50 13.27 8.27
N ALA A 48 -4.46 14.19 9.24
CA ALA A 48 -3.43 14.19 10.29
C ALA A 48 -3.62 13.00 11.23
N ALA A 49 -4.85 12.73 11.67
CA ALA A 49 -5.19 11.54 12.44
C ALA A 49 -4.88 10.23 11.70
N ARG A 50 -5.18 10.15 10.39
CA ARG A 50 -4.82 8.96 9.58
C ARG A 50 -3.32 8.74 9.50
N LYS A 51 -2.55 9.81 9.29
CA LYS A 51 -1.08 9.76 9.26
C LYS A 51 -0.51 9.28 10.60
N LYS A 52 -1.01 9.82 11.71
CA LYS A 52 -0.59 9.44 13.07
C LYS A 52 -0.83 7.95 13.33
N ALA A 53 -2.05 7.47 13.06
CA ALA A 53 -2.38 6.06 13.24
C ALA A 53 -1.48 5.14 12.40
N PHE A 54 -1.18 5.54 11.16
CA PHE A 54 -0.29 4.77 10.30
C PHE A 54 1.15 4.73 10.82
N PHE A 55 1.67 5.84 11.36
CA PHE A 55 3.00 5.88 11.94
C PHE A 55 3.12 4.96 13.16
N GLU A 56 2.10 4.94 14.02
CA GLU A 56 2.05 4.01 15.17
C GLU A 56 2.04 2.54 14.71
N ILE A 57 1.29 2.20 13.63
CA ILE A 57 1.33 0.86 13.02
C ILE A 57 2.76 0.51 12.58
N GLN A 58 3.44 1.45 11.90
CA GLN A 58 4.82 1.23 11.41
C GLN A 58 5.82 1.07 12.57
N GLU A 59 5.66 1.81 13.67
CA GLU A 59 6.49 1.68 14.86
C GLU A 59 6.34 0.32 15.53
N ILE A 60 5.09 -0.18 15.69
CA ILE A 60 4.83 -1.52 16.20
C ILE A 60 5.47 -2.55 15.27
N TRP A 61 5.22 -2.43 13.97
CA TRP A 61 5.75 -3.37 12.98
C TRP A 61 7.29 -3.43 12.97
N ALA A 62 7.96 -2.27 13.10
CA ALA A 62 9.42 -2.20 13.19
C ALA A 62 9.96 -2.79 14.50
N ARG A 63 9.20 -2.70 15.60
CA ARG A 63 9.59 -3.30 16.89
C ARG A 63 9.43 -4.82 16.91
N GLU A 64 8.31 -5.33 16.38
CA GLU A 64 7.97 -6.75 16.42
C GLU A 64 8.60 -7.54 15.24
N MET A 65 8.96 -6.85 14.15
CA MET A 65 9.68 -7.39 12.99
C MET A 65 9.08 -8.70 12.43
N PRO A 66 7.78 -8.78 12.10
CA PRO A 66 7.19 -10.00 11.56
C PRO A 66 7.70 -10.34 10.14
N ALA A 67 8.33 -9.38 9.45
CA ALA A 67 9.21 -9.63 8.31
C ALA A 67 10.35 -8.62 8.23
N ILE A 68 11.41 -8.98 7.51
CA ILE A 68 12.58 -8.15 7.30
C ILE A 68 12.43 -7.44 5.94
N PRO A 69 12.28 -6.10 5.90
CA PRO A 69 12.26 -5.36 4.64
C PRO A 69 13.67 -5.36 4.03
N THR A 70 13.81 -5.84 2.79
CA THR A 70 15.12 -6.00 2.13
C THR A 70 15.43 -4.92 1.12
N ILE A 71 14.44 -4.47 0.34
CA ILE A 71 14.63 -3.50 -0.75
C ILE A 71 13.43 -2.55 -0.89
N ALA A 72 13.72 -1.33 -1.31
CA ALA A 72 12.76 -0.44 -1.97
C ALA A 72 13.09 -0.45 -3.48
N PRO A 73 12.29 -1.10 -4.35
CA PRO A 73 12.66 -1.32 -5.73
C PRO A 73 12.66 -0.02 -6.54
N ASN A 74 13.69 0.17 -7.37
CA ASN A 74 13.67 1.17 -8.42
C ASN A 74 12.71 0.75 -9.53
N VAL A 75 12.00 1.71 -10.12
CA VAL A 75 11.10 1.47 -11.25
C VAL A 75 11.72 2.02 -12.52
N LEU A 76 12.04 1.14 -13.47
CA LEU A 76 12.45 1.49 -14.83
C LEU A 76 11.36 1.06 -15.80
N VAL A 77 10.89 2.01 -16.61
CA VAL A 77 9.86 1.76 -17.62
C VAL A 77 10.28 2.27 -18.98
N ALA A 78 9.80 1.63 -20.03
CA ALA A 78 10.08 2.01 -21.42
C ALA A 78 8.83 1.87 -22.28
N TRP A 79 8.72 2.69 -23.31
CA TRP A 79 7.67 2.63 -24.31
C TRP A 79 8.21 2.97 -25.70
N LYS A 80 7.46 2.66 -26.75
CA LYS A 80 7.83 3.03 -28.12
C LYS A 80 7.60 4.53 -28.32
N THR A 81 8.53 5.20 -29.01
CA THR A 81 8.43 6.64 -29.35
C THR A 81 7.17 7.03 -30.14
N LYS A 82 6.53 6.06 -30.81
CA LYS A 82 5.24 6.27 -31.50
C LYS A 82 4.06 6.42 -30.53
N VAL A 83 4.19 6.01 -29.27
CA VAL A 83 3.16 6.14 -28.25
C VAL A 83 3.33 7.50 -27.58
N GLY A 84 2.38 8.39 -27.82
CA GLY A 84 2.36 9.73 -27.27
C GLY A 84 1.58 9.79 -25.96
N ASN A 85 1.83 10.87 -25.20
CA ASN A 85 1.15 11.20 -23.94
C ASN A 85 1.26 10.12 -22.84
N VAL A 86 2.35 9.34 -22.84
CA VAL A 86 2.66 8.42 -21.74
C VAL A 86 3.13 9.24 -20.53
N ARG A 87 2.51 9.04 -19.37
CA ARG A 87 2.89 9.68 -18.10
C ARG A 87 3.31 8.63 -17.07
N PRO A 88 4.61 8.31 -16.93
CA PRO A 88 5.06 7.36 -15.92
C PRO A 88 4.66 7.75 -14.50
N ALA A 89 4.29 6.78 -13.67
CA ALA A 89 3.97 6.96 -12.25
C ALA A 89 4.75 5.99 -11.35
N ILE A 90 5.06 6.44 -10.14
CA ILE A 90 5.73 5.61 -9.12
C ILE A 90 4.85 4.43 -8.71
N LEU A 91 3.52 4.60 -8.70
CA LEU A 91 2.58 3.55 -8.34
C LEU A 91 2.16 2.76 -9.57
N ALA A 92 1.94 1.46 -9.39
CA ALA A 92 1.33 0.64 -10.42
C ALA A 92 -0.14 1.07 -10.66
N PRO A 93 -0.64 1.03 -11.91
CA PRO A 93 0.10 0.70 -13.13
C PRO A 93 1.00 1.84 -13.61
N HIS A 94 2.31 1.57 -13.73
CA HIS A 94 3.31 2.62 -13.94
C HIS A 94 3.17 3.38 -15.27
N LEU A 95 2.60 2.77 -16.31
CA LEU A 95 2.58 3.33 -17.67
C LEU A 95 1.19 3.66 -18.22
N TYR A 96 0.12 3.12 -17.62
CA TYR A 96 -1.21 3.16 -18.23
C TYR A 96 -2.32 3.58 -17.26
N TRP A 97 -1.97 4.26 -16.15
CA TRP A 97 -2.99 4.91 -15.32
C TRP A 97 -3.78 5.98 -16.10
N ASN A 98 -3.20 6.53 -17.16
CA ASN A 98 -3.80 7.49 -18.08
C ASN A 98 -4.06 6.88 -19.48
N ALA A 99 -4.47 5.60 -19.53
CA ALA A 99 -4.63 4.85 -20.78
C ALA A 99 -5.54 5.55 -21.81
N GLU A 100 -6.58 6.22 -21.33
CA GLU A 100 -7.57 6.97 -22.10
C GLU A 100 -7.00 8.16 -22.86
N GLU A 101 -5.83 8.66 -22.43
CA GLU A 101 -5.16 9.78 -23.08
C GLU A 101 -3.99 9.35 -23.98
N LEU A 102 -3.71 8.05 -24.10
CA LEU A 102 -2.62 7.55 -24.93
C LEU A 102 -2.93 7.74 -26.42
N THR A 103 -1.91 8.11 -27.18
CA THR A 103 -2.02 8.25 -28.64
C THR A 103 -1.01 7.36 -29.35
N VAL A 104 -1.33 6.95 -30.59
CA VAL A 104 -0.39 6.24 -31.45
C VAL A 104 -0.23 7.01 -32.75
N ARG A 105 1.00 7.41 -33.07
CA ARG A 105 1.31 7.99 -34.37
C ARG A 105 1.26 6.89 -35.45
N GLY A 106 0.54 7.17 -36.54
CA GLY A 106 0.55 6.34 -37.75
C GLY A 106 1.94 6.31 -38.40
N ARG A 107 2.12 5.41 -39.38
CA ARG A 107 3.32 5.43 -40.23
C ARG A 107 3.35 6.68 -41.09
#